data_AF-A0A060CJ40-F1
#
_entry.id   AF-A0A060CJ40-F1
#
_cell.length_a   1.000
_cell.length_b   1.000
_cell.length_c   1.000
_cell.angle_alpha   90.00
_cell.angle_beta   90.00
_cell.angle_gamma   90.00
#
_symmetry.space_group_name_H-M   'P 1'
#
loop_
_entity.id
_entity.type
_entity.pdbx_description
1 polymer ?
#
loop_
_entity_poly.entity_id
_entity_poly.type
_entity_poly.pdbx_seq_one_letter_code
_entity_poly.pdbx_strand_id
1 'polypeptide(L)'
;MAVSALDDRPCLALADVPSNSNLEKRVEGQHGSFAAVTEYLRRYPERLEQVYTTLSYFDTMNLADWINCPVYASVALGDQICPAKLYFATYNRIDSPKEITVYPFNGHDGAESRQMTRKLTYL
;
A
#
# COMPACT_ATOMS: atom_id res chain seq x y z
N MET A 1 -1.12 -7.20 -2.16
CA MET A 1 -0.47 -6.72 -3.40
C MET A 1 0.71 -7.59 -3.81
N ALA A 2 1.78 -7.74 -3.01
CA ALA A 2 2.95 -8.54 -3.43
C ALA A 2 2.61 -9.97 -3.89
N VAL A 3 1.74 -10.70 -3.17
CA VAL A 3 1.29 -12.04 -3.59
C VAL A 3 0.61 -12.00 -4.97
N SER A 4 -0.23 -10.99 -5.24
CA SER A 4 -0.91 -10.80 -6.52
C SER A 4 0.03 -10.45 -7.68
N ALA A 5 1.28 -10.07 -7.38
CA ALA A 5 2.31 -9.76 -8.36
C ALA A 5 3.29 -10.92 -8.58
N LEU A 6 3.49 -11.76 -7.56
CA LEU A 6 4.54 -12.78 -7.52
C LEU A 6 3.99 -14.21 -7.69
N ASP A 7 2.67 -14.36 -7.75
CA ASP A 7 1.99 -15.64 -7.88
C ASP A 7 0.82 -15.50 -8.85
N ASP A 8 0.67 -16.46 -9.77
CA ASP A 8 -0.36 -16.43 -10.80
C ASP A 8 -1.70 -17.07 -10.36
N ARG A 9 -1.75 -17.67 -9.17
CA ARG A 9 -2.96 -18.34 -8.64
C ARG A 9 -4.06 -17.39 -8.14
N PRO A 10 -3.77 -16.18 -7.60
CA PRO A 10 -4.81 -15.25 -7.16
C PRO A 10 -5.76 -14.87 -8.31
N CYS A 11 -7.07 -15.09 -8.12
CA CYS A 11 -8.10 -14.67 -9.07
C CYS A 11 -8.68 -13.29 -8.76
N LEU A 12 -8.40 -12.73 -7.58
CA LEU A 12 -8.88 -11.44 -7.11
C LEU A 12 -7.99 -10.95 -5.94
N ALA A 13 -7.69 -9.66 -5.90
CA ALA A 13 -7.04 -9.00 -4.77
C ALA A 13 -8.00 -8.01 -4.08
N LEU A 14 -8.24 -8.21 -2.79
CA LEU A 14 -8.98 -7.27 -1.94
C LEU A 14 -7.98 -6.55 -1.02
N ALA A 15 -7.78 -5.24 -1.20
CA ALA A 15 -6.72 -4.49 -0.53
C ALA A 15 -7.25 -3.23 0.18
N ASP A 16 -7.37 -3.29 1.50
CA ASP A 16 -7.85 -2.16 2.32
C ASP A 16 -6.68 -1.42 2.99
N VAL A 17 -6.71 -0.08 2.93
CA VAL A 17 -5.69 0.83 3.49
C VAL A 17 -4.23 0.33 3.39
N PRO A 18 -3.73 0.00 2.18
CA PRO A 18 -2.50 -0.78 2.06
C PRO A 18 -1.23 0.01 2.43
N SER A 19 -0.33 -0.63 3.19
CA SER A 19 0.84 0.03 3.81
C SER A 19 2.11 0.07 2.95
N ASN A 20 2.35 -0.96 2.13
CA ASN A 20 3.67 -1.23 1.53
C ASN A 20 3.91 -0.53 0.17
N SER A 21 3.49 0.73 0.04
CA SER A 21 3.60 1.48 -1.22
C SER A 21 4.34 2.80 -1.02
N ASN A 22 5.28 3.09 -1.93
CA ASN A 22 6.12 4.28 -1.90
C ASN A 22 6.87 4.43 -0.57
N LEU A 23 7.67 3.42 -0.26
CA LEU A 23 8.28 3.20 1.04
C LEU A 23 9.26 4.30 1.44
N GLU A 24 9.98 4.91 0.50
CA GLU A 24 10.82 6.07 0.79
C GLU A 24 10.01 7.21 1.41
N LYS A 25 8.84 7.53 0.83
CA LYS A 25 7.94 8.56 1.39
C LYS A 25 7.27 8.11 2.69
N ARG A 26 7.09 6.81 2.91
CA ARG A 26 6.66 6.26 4.23
C ARG A 26 7.71 6.56 5.30
N VAL A 27 8.99 6.36 4.99
CA VAL A 27 10.13 6.61 5.88
C VAL A 27 10.33 8.11 6.12
N GLU A 28 10.32 8.94 5.09
CA GLU A 28 10.43 10.40 5.22
C GLU A 28 9.31 10.98 6.10
N GLY A 29 8.08 10.51 5.91
CA GLY A 29 6.91 10.96 6.66
C GLY A 29 6.71 10.29 8.02
N GLN A 30 7.59 9.36 8.43
CA GLN A 30 7.48 8.59 9.69
C GLN A 30 6.10 7.91 9.85
N HIS A 31 5.55 7.41 8.75
CA HIS A 31 4.18 6.91 8.78
C HIS A 31 4.11 5.45 9.27
N GLY A 32 3.28 5.21 10.29
CA GLY A 32 3.03 3.88 10.83
C GLY A 32 4.32 3.14 11.23
N SER A 33 4.44 1.88 10.84
CA SER A 33 5.61 1.05 11.14
C SER A 33 6.93 1.56 10.54
N PHE A 34 6.87 2.41 9.49
CA PHE A 34 8.08 2.93 8.85
C PHE A 34 8.78 4.04 9.67
N ALA A 35 8.14 4.56 10.72
CA ALA A 35 8.81 5.40 11.72
C ALA A 35 10.03 4.69 12.35
N ALA A 36 9.98 3.37 12.49
CA ALA A 36 11.11 2.59 13.01
C ALA A 36 12.33 2.61 12.05
N VAL A 37 12.09 2.66 10.74
CA VAL A 37 13.16 2.80 9.75
C VAL A 37 13.77 4.20 9.81
N THR A 38 12.94 5.23 10.02
CA THR A 38 13.44 6.59 10.24
C THR A 38 14.32 6.67 11.48
N GLU A 39 13.93 6.04 12.58
CA GLU A 39 14.73 5.96 13.80
C GLU A 39 16.04 5.17 13.56
N TYR A 40 15.99 4.09 12.78
CA TYR A 40 17.19 3.36 12.38
C TYR A 40 18.17 4.24 11.59
N LEU A 41 17.67 4.97 10.58
CA LEU A 41 18.48 5.87 9.75
C LEU A 41 19.00 7.09 10.53
N ARG A 42 18.29 7.53 11.58
CA ARG A 42 18.78 8.56 12.51
C ARG A 42 20.05 8.10 13.24
N ARG A 43 20.16 6.81 13.56
CA ARG A 43 21.34 6.23 14.23
C ARG A 43 22.44 5.85 13.26
N TYR A 44 22.08 5.49 12.02
CA TYR A 44 22.99 4.99 10.99
C TYR A 44 22.75 5.69 9.64
N PRO A 45 22.97 7.01 9.55
CA PRO A 45 22.65 7.79 8.35
C PRO A 45 23.46 7.35 7.12
N GLU A 46 24.66 6.78 7.32
CA GLU A 46 25.50 6.22 6.26
C GLU A 46 24.87 5.04 5.52
N ARG A 47 23.82 4.43 6.09
CA ARG A 47 23.12 3.26 5.51
C ARG A 47 21.93 3.62 4.64
N LEU A 48 21.66 4.92 4.39
CA LEU A 48 20.49 5.38 3.65
C LEU A 48 20.28 4.63 2.32
N GLU A 49 21.30 4.64 1.46
CA GLU A 49 21.24 4.00 0.13
C GLU A 49 20.98 2.50 0.24
N GLN A 50 21.63 1.81 1.20
CA GLN A 50 21.43 0.38 1.42
C GLN A 50 20.01 0.08 1.89
N VAL A 51 19.46 0.89 2.80
CA VAL A 51 18.10 0.71 3.32
C VAL A 51 17.08 0.94 2.22
N TYR A 52 17.20 2.01 1.43
CA TYR A 52 16.27 2.29 0.33
C TYR A 52 16.37 1.25 -0.78
N THR A 53 17.59 0.82 -1.14
CA THR A 53 17.79 -0.31 -2.04
C THR A 53 17.09 -1.56 -1.52
N THR A 54 17.22 -1.89 -0.23
CA THR A 54 16.57 -3.06 0.37
C THR A 54 15.05 -2.93 0.34
N LEU A 55 14.51 -1.78 0.74
CA LEU A 55 13.07 -1.53 0.74
C LEU A 55 12.46 -1.57 -0.66
N SER A 56 13.22 -1.19 -1.69
CA SER A 56 12.74 -1.21 -3.08
C SER A 56 12.22 -2.59 -3.54
N TYR A 57 12.78 -3.69 -3.02
CA TYR A 57 12.32 -5.06 -3.31
C TYR A 57 10.97 -5.42 -2.68
N PHE A 58 10.55 -4.66 -1.67
CA PHE A 58 9.29 -4.87 -0.93
C PHE A 58 8.24 -3.78 -1.19
N ASP A 59 8.59 -2.77 -1.99
CA ASP A 59 7.68 -1.71 -2.38
C ASP A 59 6.73 -2.21 -3.46
N THR A 60 5.44 -2.22 -3.16
CA THR A 60 4.42 -2.70 -4.08
C THR A 60 4.30 -1.85 -5.33
N MET A 61 4.81 -0.61 -5.34
CA MET A 61 4.81 0.22 -6.55
C MET A 61 5.75 -0.35 -7.63
N ASN A 62 6.81 -1.06 -7.22
CA ASN A 62 7.75 -1.71 -8.13
C ASN A 62 7.24 -3.06 -8.64
N LEU A 63 6.21 -3.61 -7.99
CA LEU A 63 5.59 -4.88 -8.34
C LEU A 63 4.25 -4.70 -9.08
N ALA A 64 3.75 -3.46 -9.17
CA ALA A 64 2.39 -3.16 -9.60
C ALA A 64 2.09 -3.65 -11.02
N ASP A 65 3.07 -3.53 -11.93
CA ASP A 65 2.95 -3.90 -13.35
C ASP A 65 2.84 -5.42 -13.54
N TRP A 66 3.14 -6.22 -12.51
CA TRP A 66 3.00 -7.69 -12.53
C TRP A 66 1.67 -8.18 -11.98
N ILE A 67 0.82 -7.29 -11.47
CA ILE A 67 -0.48 -7.65 -10.90
C ILE A 67 -1.50 -7.83 -12.01
N ASN A 68 -1.78 -9.09 -12.37
CA ASN A 68 -2.67 -9.44 -13.49
C ASN A 68 -4.11 -9.77 -13.07
N CYS A 69 -4.35 -10.14 -11.80
CA CYS A 69 -5.70 -10.41 -11.31
C CYS A 69 -6.47 -9.10 -11.06
N PRO A 70 -7.82 -9.11 -11.14
CA PRO A 70 -8.63 -7.97 -10.70
C PRO A 70 -8.29 -7.49 -9.30
N VAL A 71 -8.37 -6.19 -9.07
CA VAL A 71 -8.06 -5.54 -7.79
C VAL A 71 -9.24 -4.70 -7.31
N TYR A 72 -9.76 -5.00 -6.13
CA TYR A 72 -10.66 -4.11 -5.40
C TYR A 72 -9.94 -3.54 -4.18
N ALA A 73 -9.72 -2.23 -4.20
CA ALA A 73 -8.99 -1.54 -3.15
C ALA A 73 -9.88 -0.59 -2.35
N SER A 74 -9.41 -0.21 -1.16
CA SER A 74 -9.94 0.95 -0.46
C SER A 74 -8.85 1.80 0.18
N VAL A 75 -9.13 3.10 0.25
CA VAL A 75 -8.29 4.08 0.95
C VAL A 75 -9.16 5.02 1.76
N ALA A 76 -8.59 5.53 2.85
CA ALA A 76 -9.21 6.54 3.68
C ALA A 76 -8.34 7.81 3.67
N LEU A 77 -8.95 8.96 3.36
CA LEU A 77 -8.19 10.21 3.13
C LEU A 77 -7.68 10.83 4.44
N GLY A 78 -8.27 10.47 5.59
CA GLY A 78 -7.79 10.85 6.91
C GLY A 78 -6.72 9.91 7.48
N ASP A 79 -6.34 8.84 6.77
CA ASP A 79 -5.37 7.87 7.27
C ASP A 79 -3.94 8.47 7.31
N GLN A 80 -3.40 8.64 8.51
CA GLN A 80 -2.02 9.08 8.74
C GLN A 80 -1.04 7.90 8.91
N ILE A 81 -1.55 6.68 9.12
CA ILE A 81 -0.78 5.45 9.27
C ILE A 81 -0.45 4.87 7.90
N CYS A 82 -1.37 4.88 6.94
CA CYS A 82 -1.19 4.47 5.54
C CYS A 82 -1.75 5.53 4.58
N PRO A 83 -1.08 6.69 4.40
CA PRO A 83 -1.64 7.78 3.62
C PRO A 83 -2.03 7.37 2.20
N ALA A 84 -3.27 7.68 1.81
CA ALA A 84 -3.84 7.29 0.52
C ALA A 84 -2.94 7.68 -0.67
N LYS A 85 -2.33 8.87 -0.62
CA LYS A 85 -1.40 9.36 -1.65
C LYS A 85 -0.24 8.39 -1.91
N LEU A 86 0.24 7.72 -0.87
CA LEU A 86 1.35 6.78 -1.00
C LEU A 86 0.89 5.46 -1.61
N TYR A 87 -0.32 4.99 -1.29
CA TYR A 87 -0.90 3.83 -1.97
C TYR A 87 -1.25 4.10 -3.45
N PHE A 88 -1.69 5.32 -3.78
CA PHE A 88 -1.94 5.70 -5.18
C PHE A 88 -0.71 5.53 -6.07
N ALA A 89 0.51 5.57 -5.53
CA ALA A 89 1.72 5.24 -6.29
C ALA A 89 1.71 3.79 -6.82
N THR A 90 1.24 2.82 -6.02
CA THR A 90 1.02 1.44 -6.48
C THR A 90 -0.23 1.36 -7.35
N TYR A 91 -1.38 1.83 -6.84
CA TYR A 91 -2.68 1.64 -7.50
C TYR A 91 -2.69 2.20 -8.93
N ASN A 92 -2.07 3.36 -9.17
CA ASN A 92 -2.06 3.98 -10.48
C ASN A 92 -1.25 3.20 -11.53
N ARG A 93 -0.31 2.36 -11.10
CA ARG A 93 0.57 1.54 -11.98
C ARG A 93 -0.02 0.17 -12.33
N ILE A 94 -1.03 -0.29 -11.60
CA ILE A 94 -1.70 -1.56 -11.89
C ILE A 94 -2.48 -1.44 -13.20
N ASP A 95 -2.21 -2.29 -14.19
CA ASP A 95 -2.92 -2.25 -15.49
C ASP A 95 -4.12 -3.21 -15.58
N SER A 96 -4.21 -4.18 -14.68
CA SER A 96 -5.35 -5.10 -14.59
C SER A 96 -6.65 -4.39 -14.15
N PRO A 97 -7.83 -5.01 -14.36
CA PRO A 97 -9.09 -4.44 -13.93
C PRO A 97 -9.06 -4.06 -12.46
N LYS A 98 -9.31 -2.78 -12.16
CA LYS A 98 -9.19 -2.26 -10.79
C LYS A 98 -10.32 -1.30 -10.46
N GLU A 99 -10.79 -1.40 -9.22
CA GLU A 99 -11.73 -0.46 -8.62
C GLU A 99 -11.23 -0.05 -7.23
N ILE A 100 -11.52 1.18 -6.83
CA ILE A 100 -11.13 1.71 -5.53
C ILE A 100 -12.28 2.46 -4.86
N THR A 101 -12.54 2.12 -3.60
CA THR A 101 -13.43 2.92 -2.75
C THR A 101 -12.60 3.92 -1.95
N VAL A 102 -12.99 5.20 -2.04
CA VAL A 102 -12.36 6.29 -1.29
C VAL A 102 -13.28 6.71 -0.15
N TYR A 103 -12.77 6.69 1.08
CA TYR A 103 -13.44 7.17 2.28
C TYR A 103 -12.89 8.54 2.71
N PRO A 104 -13.59 9.66 2.44
CA PRO A 104 -13.02 10.99 2.62
C PRO A 104 -12.75 11.40 4.07
N PHE A 105 -13.48 10.82 5.02
CA PHE A 105 -13.48 11.25 6.42
C PHE A 105 -12.96 10.18 7.40
N ASN A 106 -12.70 8.96 6.91
CA ASN A 106 -12.18 7.89 7.74
C ASN A 106 -10.66 8.00 7.87
N GLY A 107 -10.12 7.41 8.93
CA GLY A 107 -8.70 7.22 9.15
C GLY A 107 -8.27 5.79 8.83
N HIS A 108 -7.32 5.28 9.61
CA HIS A 108 -6.81 3.91 9.42
C HIS A 108 -7.85 2.80 9.68
N ASP A 109 -9.01 3.15 10.25
CA ASP A 109 -10.16 2.25 10.39
C ASP A 109 -10.73 1.78 9.04
N GLY A 110 -10.47 2.52 7.95
CA GLY A 110 -10.84 2.10 6.60
C GLY A 110 -12.36 1.88 6.41
N ALA A 111 -13.19 2.52 7.24
CA ALA A 111 -14.65 2.33 7.29
C ALA A 111 -15.11 0.90 7.64
N GLU A 112 -14.23 0.07 8.22
CA GLU A 112 -14.52 -1.21 8.88
C GLU A 112 -15.65 -2.04 8.22
N SER A 113 -16.80 -2.17 8.89
CA SER A 113 -17.94 -2.99 8.49
C SER A 113 -18.56 -2.56 7.15
N ARG A 114 -18.51 -1.26 6.83
CA ARG A 114 -18.99 -0.74 5.55
C ARG A 114 -18.10 -1.24 4.41
N GLN A 115 -16.78 -1.20 4.60
CA GLN A 115 -15.85 -1.72 3.61
C GLN A 115 -15.95 -3.25 3.49
N MET A 116 -16.13 -3.96 4.61
CA MET A 116 -16.39 -5.39 4.59
C MET A 116 -17.62 -5.75 3.75
N THR A 117 -18.73 -5.03 3.93
CA THR A 117 -19.96 -5.26 3.17
C THR A 117 -19.72 -5.08 1.66
N ARG A 118 -19.01 -4.01 1.27
CA ARG A 118 -18.67 -3.77 -0.14
C ARG A 118 -17.80 -4.87 -0.73
N LYS A 119 -16.79 -5.35 0.00
CA LYS A 119 -15.95 -6.48 -0.44
C LYS A 119 -16.79 -7.73 -0.69
N LEU A 120 -17.73 -8.04 0.19
CA LEU A 120 -18.63 -9.20 0.01
C LEU A 120 -19.58 -9.03 -1.18
N THR A 121 -20.00 -7.80 -1.50
CA THR A 121 -20.83 -7.51 -2.69
C THR A 121 -20.01 -7.55 -4.00
N TYR A 122 -18.69 -7.35 -3.91
CA TYR A 122 -17.80 -7.38 -5.07
C TYR A 122 -17.42 -8.81 -5.50
N LEU A 123 -17.47 -9.77 -4.58
CA LEU A 123 -17.29 -11.21 -4.86
C LEU A 123 -18.41 -11.75 -5.76
#